data_AF-A0AAV0GZU3-F1
#
_entry.id   AF-A0AAV0GZU3-F1
#
_cell.length_a   1.000
_cell.length_b   1.000
_cell.length_c   1.000
_cell.angle_alpha   90.00
_cell.angle_beta   90.00
_cell.angle_gamma   90.00
#
_symmetry.space_group_name_H-M   'P 1'
#
loop_
_entity.id
_entity.type
_entity.pdbx_description
1 polymer ?
#
loop_
_entity_poly.entity_id
_entity_poly.type
_entity_poly.pdbx_seq_one_letter_code
_entity_poly.pdbx_strand_id
1 'polypeptide(L)' 'MTLVSYDTKFLKLYPELPPTPLQLEEDLEQLKVLENGYKMKVIKVDHEAHGVDAPEDVEKIEALMREHNLS' A
#
# COMPACT_ATOMS: atom_id res chain seq x y z
N MET A 1 -6.66 -1.62 2.01
CA MET A 1 -5.60 -1.63 0.99
C MET A 1 -4.86 -0.29 1.02
N THR A 2 -3.52 -0.29 0.93
CA THR A 2 -2.71 0.95 0.90
C THR A 2 -2.14 1.16 -0.49
N LEU A 3 -2.19 2.39 -1.00
CA LEU A 3 -1.59 2.74 -2.29
C LEU A 3 -0.29 3.50 -2.08
N VAL A 4 0.77 3.05 -2.77
CA VAL A 4 2.09 3.68 -2.77
C VAL A 4 2.52 3.96 -4.21
N SER A 5 3.23 5.06 -4.42
CA SER A 5 3.78 5.42 -5.73
C SER A 5 5.22 5.90 -5.58
N TYR A 6 6.05 5.47 -6.52
CA TYR A 6 7.47 5.76 -6.57
C TYR A 6 7.87 6.05 -8.01
N ASP A 7 8.80 6.98 -8.21
CA ASP A 7 9.40 7.18 -9.52
C ASP A 7 10.41 6.06 -9.84
N THR A 8 10.73 5.89 -11.12
CA THR A 8 11.64 4.85 -11.59
C THR A 8 13.04 4.94 -10.98
N LYS A 9 13.53 6.14 -10.66
CA LYS A 9 14.87 6.31 -10.08
C LYS A 9 14.87 5.82 -8.64
N PHE A 10 13.85 6.20 -7.86
CA PHE A 10 13.70 5.74 -6.49
C PHE A 10 13.47 4.23 -6.41
N LEU A 11 12.65 3.66 -7.29
CA LEU A 11 12.43 2.20 -7.35
C LEU A 11 13.72 1.40 -7.56
N LYS A 12 14.68 1.94 -8.33
CA LYS A 12 15.99 1.31 -8.53
C LYS A 12 16.90 1.47 -7.32
N LEU A 13 16.73 2.54 -6.54
CA LEU A 13 17.54 2.85 -5.36
C LEU A 13 17.06 2.09 -4.11
N TYR A 14 15.75 1.87 -3.98
CA TYR A 14 15.13 1.29 -2.78
C TYR A 14 15.75 -0.05 -2.31
N PRO A 15 16.07 -1.01 -3.20
CA PRO A 15 16.73 -2.26 -2.80
C PRO A 15 18.12 -2.06 -2.19
N GLU A 16 18.82 -1.01 -2.60
CA GLU A 16 20.18 -0.67 -2.13
C GLU A 16 20.18 0.03 -0.76
N LEU A 17 19.02 0.50 -0.29
CA LEU A 17 18.92 1.11 1.03
C LEU A 17 19.14 0.04 2.11
N PRO A 18 19.92 0.31 3.16
CA PRO A 18 20.07 -0.60 4.28
C PRO A 18 18.73 -0.78 5.01
N PRO A 19 18.47 -1.96 5.60
CA PRO A 19 17.35 -2.14 6.51
C PRO A 19 17.54 -1.26 7.75
N THR A 20 16.44 -0.88 8.38
CA THR A 20 16.45 0.05 9.52
C THR A 20 15.75 -0.56 10.74
N PRO A 21 16.09 -0.14 11.97
CA PRO A 21 15.56 -0.76 13.18
C PRO A 21 14.03 -0.81 13.21
N LEU A 22 13.34 0.30 12.94
CA LEU A 22 11.87 0.33 13.02
C LEU A 22 11.22 -0.46 11.88
N GLN A 23 11.83 -0.48 10.69
CA GLN A 23 11.37 -1.35 9.61
C GLN A 23 11.36 -2.82 10.05
N LEU A 24 12.40 -3.28 10.74
CA LEU A 24 12.52 -4.68 11.17
C LEU A 24 11.61 -4.98 12.36
N GLU A 25 11.43 -4.03 13.28
CA GLU A 25 10.57 -4.20 14.45
C GLU A 25 9.08 -4.20 14.12
N GLU A 26 8.65 -3.38 13.15
CA GLU A 26 7.24 -3.22 12.77
C GLU A 26 6.85 -3.94 11.47
N ASP A 27 7.82 -4.54 10.78
CA ASP A 27 7.66 -5.14 9.44
C ASP A 27 7.01 -4.15 8.42
N LEU A 28 7.46 -2.89 8.48
CA LEU A 28 6.84 -1.78 7.74
C LEU A 28 7.83 -1.10 6.78
N GLU A 29 7.68 -1.35 5.49
CA GLU A 29 8.56 -0.85 4.42
C GLU A 29 8.67 0.69 4.37
N GLN A 30 7.60 1.40 4.72
CA GLN A 30 7.57 2.87 4.73
C GLN A 30 8.58 3.45 5.74
N LEU A 31 8.87 2.73 6.83
CA LEU A 31 9.83 3.16 7.84
C LEU A 31 11.26 3.12 7.29
N LYS A 32 11.59 2.13 6.46
CA LYS A 32 12.88 2.07 5.75
C LYS A 32 13.14 3.35 4.97
N VAL A 33 12.12 3.84 4.27
CA VAL A 33 12.19 5.08 3.47
C VAL A 33 12.42 6.30 4.37
N LEU A 34 11.67 6.41 5.46
CA LEU A 34 11.74 7.55 6.39
C LEU A 34 13.07 7.58 7.16
N GLU A 35 13.52 6.44 7.68
CA GLU A 35 14.75 6.33 8.47
C GLU A 35 16.02 6.51 7.61
N ASN A 36 15.96 6.19 6.32
CA ASN A 36 17.02 6.54 5.35
C ASN A 36 16.97 8.01 4.87
N GLY A 37 16.14 8.86 5.50
CA GLY A 37 16.13 10.31 5.29
C GLY A 37 15.29 10.81 4.11
N TYR A 38 14.50 9.94 3.48
CA TYR A 38 13.60 10.35 2.40
C TYR A 38 12.28 10.89 2.96
N LYS A 39 11.67 11.80 2.21
CA LYS A 39 10.36 12.36 2.53
C LYS A 39 9.27 11.62 1.77
N MET A 40 8.18 11.30 2.47
CA MET A 40 7.00 10.72 1.88
C MET A 40 5.84 11.72 1.94
N LYS A 41 5.11 11.86 0.84
CA LYS A 41 3.87 12.64 0.81
C LYS A 41 2.69 11.70 1.04
N VAL A 42 1.86 12.02 2.03
CA VAL A 42 0.63 11.28 2.32
C VAL A 42 -0.56 12.14 1.92
N ILE A 43 -1.54 11.55 1.25
CA ILE A 43 -2.77 12.19 0.79
C ILE A 43 -3.95 11.38 1.31
N LYS A 44 -4.92 12.05 1.94
CA LYS A 44 -6.17 11.43 2.34
C LYS A 44 -7.05 11.23 1.12
N VAL A 45 -7.69 10.07 1.03
CA VAL A 45 -8.63 9.73 -0.03
C VAL A 45 -9.92 9.26 0.60
N ASP A 46 -11.05 9.67 0.01
CA ASP A 46 -12.39 9.37 0.53
C ASP A 46 -12.99 8.10 -0.11
N HIS A 47 -12.15 7.19 -0.61
CA HIS A 47 -12.58 5.92 -1.20
C HIS A 47 -12.07 4.74 -0.39
N GLU A 48 -12.92 3.73 -0.20
CA GLU A 48 -12.53 2.46 0.41
C GLU A 48 -12.08 1.47 -0.67
N ALA A 49 -10.79 1.14 -0.65
CA ALA A 49 -10.25 0.07 -1.47
C ALA A 49 -10.45 -1.27 -0.75
N HIS A 50 -11.27 -2.14 -1.34
CA HIS A 50 -11.59 -3.46 -0.82
C HIS A 50 -10.58 -4.50 -1.36
N GLY A 51 -9.92 -5.22 -0.45
CA GLY A 51 -9.08 -6.39 -0.80
C GLY A 51 -9.93 -7.65 -0.87
N VAL A 52 -9.48 -8.63 -1.64
CA VAL A 52 -10.07 -9.99 -1.67
C VAL A 52 -8.98 -10.94 -1.21
N ASP A 53 -9.00 -11.27 0.08
CA ASP A 53 -7.96 -12.08 0.71
C ASP A 53 -8.43 -13.52 0.95
N ALA A 54 -9.75 -13.75 1.01
CA ALA A 54 -10.36 -15.05 1.17
C ALA A 54 -11.50 -15.30 0.15
N PRO A 55 -11.85 -16.57 -0.17
CA PRO A 55 -12.95 -16.88 -1.08
C PRO A 55 -14.29 -16.24 -0.66
N GLU A 56 -14.53 -16.11 0.64
CA GLU A 56 -15.76 -15.53 1.19
C GLU A 56 -15.90 -14.02 0.91
N ASP A 57 -14.81 -13.33 0.55
CA ASP A 57 -14.87 -11.92 0.20
C ASP A 57 -15.44 -11.68 -1.19
N VAL A 58 -15.45 -12.70 -2.06
CA VAL A 58 -16.00 -12.61 -3.43
C VAL A 58 -17.48 -12.24 -3.40
N GLU A 59 -18.28 -12.88 -2.54
CA GLU A 59 -19.72 -12.62 -2.45
C GLU A 59 -20.03 -11.16 -2.04
N LYS A 60 -19.18 -10.59 -1.17
CA LYS A 60 -19.29 -9.18 -0.75
C LYS A 60 -18.94 -8.23 -1.88
N ILE A 61 -17.86 -8.50 -2.61
CA ILE A 61 -17.46 -7.69 -3.76
C ILE A 61 -18.51 -7.76 -4.87
N GLU A 62 -19.05 -8.93 -5.17
CA GLU A 62 -20.12 -9.07 -6.16
C GLU A 62 -21.38 -8.28 -5.77
N ALA A 63 -21.74 -8.26 -4.49
CA ALA A 63 -22.84 -7.44 -4.00
C ALA A 63 -22.58 -5.93 -4.20
N LEU A 64 -21.37 -5.47 -3.86
CA LEU A 64 -20.95 -4.09 -4.09
C LEU A 64 -20.94 -3.73 -5.59
N MET A 65 -20.47 -4.63 -6.46
CA MET A 65 -20.47 -4.42 -7.90
C MET A 65 -21.90 -4.26 -8.45
N ARG A 66 -22.84 -5.08 -7.99
CA ARG A 66 -24.27 -4.94 -8.35
C ARG A 66 -24.86 -3.62 -7.87
N GLU A 67 -24.57 -3.20 -6.63
CA GLU A 67 -25.01 -1.89 -6.10
C GLU A 67 -24.48 -0.72 -6.93
N HIS A 68 -23.24 -0.82 -7.40
CA HIS A 68 -22.60 0.20 -8.23
C HIS A 68 -22.87 0.06 -9.74
N ASN A 69 -23.77 -0.84 -10.17
CA ASN A 69 -24.09 -1.13 -11.58
C ASN A 69 -22.84 -1.48 -12.43
N LEU A 70 -21.87 -2.16 -11.83
CA LEU A 70 -20.63 -2.61 -12.47
C LEU A 70 -20.73 -4.05 -13.01
N SER A 71 -21.86 -4.73 -12.80
CA SER A 71 -22.16 -6.09 -13.27
C SER A 71 -23.63 -6.27 -13.62
#